data_AF-A0A7J8L7H7-F1
#
_entry.id   AF-A0A7J8L7H7-F1
#
_cell.length_a   1.000
_cell.length_b   1.000
_cell.length_c   1.000
_cell.angle_alpha   90.00
_cell.angle_beta   90.00
_cell.angle_gamma   90.00
#
_symmetry.space_group_name_H-M   'P 1'
#
loop_
_entity.id
_entity.type
_entity.pdbx_description
1 polymer ?
#
loop_
_entity_poly.entity_id
_entity_poly.type
_entity_poly.pdbx_seq_one_letter_code
_entity_poly.pdbx_strand_id
1 'polypeptide(L)'
;MVPAKFLQTSHSFTYQAKELHYLFYDAENVSNCSACGRRRDRKGSYICKDCNFVLNSGCVTLPKTARHNFDEHPLKLVYEDNNDYPLHHWCDICEKERDSKFWFYHCEVCDNAMHPKCI
;
A
#
# COMPACT_ATOMS: atom_id res chain seq x y z
N MET A 1 1.03 -21.03 36.57
CA MET A 1 0.44 -19.98 35.73
C MET A 1 1.50 -19.57 34.73
N VAL A 2 1.35 -19.95 33.46
CA VAL A 2 2.31 -19.62 32.39
C VAL A 2 1.77 -18.39 31.67
N PRO A 3 2.51 -17.27 31.55
CA PRO A 3 2.01 -16.11 30.83
C PRO A 3 1.98 -16.40 29.33
N ALA A 4 0.89 -15.97 28.70
CA ALA A 4 0.62 -16.14 27.28
C ALA A 4 1.72 -15.50 26.43
N LYS A 5 2.37 -16.32 25.60
CA LYS A 5 3.27 -15.88 24.55
C LYS A 5 2.44 -15.09 23.53
N PHE A 6 2.55 -13.77 23.53
CA PHE A 6 2.08 -12.95 22.41
C PHE A 6 2.91 -13.34 21.18
N LEU A 7 2.24 -13.92 20.19
CA LEU A 7 2.85 -14.25 18.89
C LEU A 7 3.16 -12.93 18.17
N GLN A 8 4.36 -12.40 18.42
CA GLN A 8 4.87 -11.22 17.75
C GLN A 8 5.34 -11.63 16.36
N THR A 9 4.41 -11.67 15.41
CA THR A 9 4.75 -11.89 14.01
C THR A 9 5.32 -10.59 13.45
N SER A 10 6.62 -10.40 13.65
CA SER A 10 7.41 -9.44 12.89
C SER A 10 7.36 -9.86 11.42
N HIS A 11 6.41 -9.34 10.67
CA HIS A 11 6.37 -9.57 9.24
C HIS A 11 7.38 -8.63 8.59
N SER A 12 8.50 -9.18 8.13
CA SER A 12 9.42 -8.49 7.25
C SER A 12 8.75 -8.31 5.89
N PHE A 13 8.15 -7.15 5.66
CA PHE A 13 7.66 -6.80 4.33
C PHE A 13 8.80 -6.11 3.60
N THR A 14 9.40 -6.80 2.62
CA THR A 14 10.29 -6.16 1.65
C THR A 14 9.44 -5.21 0.80
N TYR A 15 9.39 -3.93 1.15
CA TYR A 15 8.88 -2.91 0.26
C TYR A 15 9.96 -2.60 -0.76
N GLN A 16 9.61 -2.57 -2.06
CA GLN A 16 10.54 -2.13 -3.10
C GLN A 16 10.63 -0.59 -3.14
N ALA A 17 10.86 0.01 -1.98
CA ALA A 17 11.69 1.19 -1.89
C ALA A 17 13.13 0.68 -1.77
N LYS A 18 14.13 1.53 -2.02
CA LYS A 18 15.55 1.18 -1.82
C LYS A 18 15.88 0.65 -0.42
N GLU A 19 14.96 0.74 0.54
CA GLU A 19 15.19 0.52 1.96
C GLU A 19 14.17 -0.44 2.60
N LEU A 20 14.63 -1.23 3.57
CA LEU A 20 13.82 -2.16 4.33
C LEU A 20 13.20 -1.47 5.54
N HIS A 21 11.86 -1.51 5.67
CA HIS A 21 11.15 -0.92 6.81
C HIS A 21 10.69 -1.99 7.81
N TYR A 22 11.17 -1.91 9.05
CA TYR A 22 10.64 -2.71 10.15
C TYR A 22 9.41 -2.02 10.75
N LEU A 23 8.24 -2.64 10.56
CA LEU A 23 6.97 -2.06 10.96
C LEU A 23 6.50 -2.55 12.33
N PHE A 24 6.03 -1.62 13.15
CA PHE A 24 5.44 -1.88 14.46
C PHE A 24 4.02 -1.34 14.51
N TYR A 25 3.12 -2.09 15.14
CA TYR A 25 1.76 -1.64 15.33
C TYR A 25 1.70 -0.50 16.35
N ASP A 26 1.00 0.58 15.99
CA ASP A 26 0.69 1.71 16.84
C ASP A 26 -0.81 2.03 16.72
N ALA A 27 -1.53 1.81 17.83
CA ALA A 27 -2.95 2.07 17.91
C ALA A 27 -3.26 3.58 17.88
N GLU A 28 -2.38 4.45 18.36
CA GLU A 28 -2.66 5.88 18.55
C GLU A 28 -2.01 6.78 17.50
N ASN A 29 -1.25 6.23 16.56
CA ASN A 29 -0.67 6.99 15.46
C ASN A 29 -1.76 7.74 14.66
N VAL A 30 -1.56 9.04 14.45
CA VAL A 30 -2.45 9.93 13.69
C VAL A 30 -1.87 10.36 12.34
N SER A 31 -0.69 9.86 11.99
CA SER A 31 0.01 10.20 10.75
C SER A 31 -0.76 9.70 9.52
N ASN A 32 -0.53 10.36 8.37
CA ASN A 32 -1.09 9.91 7.11
C ASN A 32 -0.38 8.64 6.64
N CYS A 33 -1.16 7.72 6.05
CA CYS A 33 -0.64 6.52 5.43
C CYS A 33 0.20 6.87 4.19
N SER A 34 1.45 6.41 4.14
CA SER A 34 2.36 6.55 3.00
C SER A 34 1.80 5.91 1.73
N ALA A 35 0.95 4.89 1.85
CA ALA A 35 0.36 4.20 0.70
C ALA A 35 -0.84 4.90 0.08
N CYS A 36 -1.65 5.65 0.85
CA CYS A 36 -2.94 6.15 0.35
C CYS A 36 -3.28 7.58 0.77
N GLY A 37 -2.39 8.24 1.53
CA GLY A 37 -2.58 9.61 2.03
C GLY A 37 -3.64 9.77 3.11
N ARG A 38 -4.45 8.75 3.38
CA ARG A 38 -5.52 8.82 4.37
C ARG A 38 -4.97 8.70 5.78
N ARG A 39 -5.59 9.43 6.72
CA ARG A 39 -5.36 9.29 8.16
C ARG A 39 -5.75 7.89 8.66
N ARG A 40 -5.33 7.59 9.90
CA ARG A 40 -5.64 6.39 10.70
C ARG A 40 -7.03 5.83 10.41
N ASP A 41 -7.10 4.51 10.23
CA ASP A 41 -8.35 3.76 10.32
C ASP A 41 -8.67 3.40 11.78
N ARG A 42 -9.90 2.95 12.09
CA ARG A 42 -10.26 2.55 13.46
C ARG A 42 -9.37 1.43 14.04
N LYS A 43 -8.57 0.76 13.21
CA LYS A 43 -7.75 -0.40 13.56
C LYS A 43 -6.29 -0.05 13.81
N GLY A 44 -5.89 1.23 13.79
CA GLY A 44 -4.50 1.64 14.06
C GLY A 44 -3.60 1.58 12.82
N SER A 45 -2.31 1.90 13.02
CA SER A 45 -1.30 1.98 11.96
C SER A 45 -0.10 1.07 12.22
N TYR A 46 0.70 0.87 11.19
CA TYR A 46 1.99 0.20 11.22
C TYR A 46 3.07 1.21 10.86
N ILE A 47 3.94 1.53 11.82
CA ILE A 47 4.93 2.59 11.70
C ILE A 47 6.33 2.00 11.61
N CYS A 48 7.19 2.59 10.77
CA CYS A 48 8.63 2.39 10.87
C CYS A 48 9.17 3.28 12.00
N LYS A 49 10.06 2.76 12.84
CA LYS A 49 10.69 3.56 13.90
C LYS A 49 11.89 4.37 13.42
N ASP A 50 12.46 3.96 12.29
CA ASP A 50 13.69 4.54 11.74
C ASP A 50 13.41 5.66 10.73
N CYS A 51 12.17 5.79 10.25
CA CYS A 51 11.75 6.85 9.33
C CYS A 51 10.24 7.16 9.43
N ASN A 52 9.77 8.13 8.66
CA ASN A 52 8.37 8.58 8.66
C ASN A 52 7.40 7.67 7.85
N PHE A 53 7.78 6.42 7.56
CA PHE A 53 6.96 5.51 6.79
C PHE A 53 5.85 4.89 7.66
N VAL A 54 4.61 5.02 7.21
CA VAL A 54 3.41 4.65 7.96
C VAL A 54 2.40 3.97 7.05
N LEU A 55 1.83 2.85 7.49
CA LEU A 55 0.74 2.17 6.78
C LEU A 55 -0.48 1.99 7.66
N ASN A 56 -1.65 2.32 7.13
CA ASN A 56 -2.91 1.90 7.74
C ASN A 56 -3.06 0.37 7.68
N SER A 57 -3.87 -0.20 8.57
CA SER A 57 -4.09 -1.65 8.66
C SER A 57 -4.61 -2.26 7.35
N GLY A 58 -5.42 -1.53 6.57
CA GLY A 58 -5.84 -2.00 5.24
C GLY A 58 -4.74 -1.94 4.17
N CYS A 59 -3.81 -0.98 4.28
CA CYS A 59 -2.75 -0.79 3.29
C CYS A 59 -1.59 -1.77 3.48
N VAL A 60 -1.26 -2.15 4.71
CA VAL A 60 -0.23 -3.17 4.97
C VAL A 60 -0.63 -4.55 4.45
N THR A 61 -1.93 -4.82 4.30
CA THR A 61 -2.46 -6.09 3.79
C THR A 61 -2.71 -6.11 2.28
N LEU A 62 -2.40 -5.02 1.56
CA LEU A 62 -2.59 -5.00 0.10
C LEU A 62 -1.70 -6.07 -0.55
N PRO A 63 -2.25 -6.93 -1.43
CA PRO A 63 -1.43 -7.92 -2.11
C PRO A 63 -0.47 -7.26 -3.10
N LYS A 64 0.70 -7.87 -3.32
CA LYS A 64 1.66 -7.37 -4.32
C LYS A 64 1.12 -7.46 -5.75
N THR A 65 0.18 -8.37 -5.99
CA THR A 65 -0.49 -8.58 -7.26
C THR A 65 -1.98 -8.75 -7.06
N ALA A 66 -2.79 -8.19 -7.96
CA ALA A 66 -4.24 -8.34 -7.93
C ALA A 66 -4.79 -8.65 -9.33
N ARG A 67 -6.07 -9.04 -9.39
CA ARG A 67 -6.80 -9.30 -10.63
C ARG A 67 -8.19 -8.70 -10.50
N HIS A 68 -8.59 -7.85 -11.44
CA HIS A 68 -10.00 -7.50 -11.60
C HIS A 68 -10.71 -8.62 -12.41
N ASN A 69 -12.02 -8.79 -12.22
CA ASN A 69 -12.79 -9.99 -12.60
C ASN A 69 -12.70 -10.41 -14.08
N PHE A 70 -12.16 -9.55 -14.96
CA PHE A 70 -12.03 -9.80 -16.40
C PHE A 70 -10.63 -9.49 -16.94
N ASP A 71 -9.64 -9.26 -16.07
CA ASP A 71 -8.29 -8.95 -16.52
C ASP A 71 -7.57 -10.23 -16.96
N GLU A 72 -7.11 -10.24 -18.21
CA GLU A 72 -6.23 -11.28 -18.73
C GLU A 72 -4.86 -11.25 -18.02
N HIS A 73 -4.39 -10.05 -17.69
CA HIS A 73 -3.07 -9.79 -17.13
C HIS A 73 -3.16 -9.39 -15.65
N PRO A 74 -2.30 -9.93 -14.77
CA PRO A 74 -2.27 -9.51 -13.37
C PRO A 74 -1.78 -8.07 -13.23
N LEU A 75 -2.39 -7.34 -12.31
CA LEU A 75 -1.94 -6.02 -11.90
C LEU A 75 -0.87 -6.15 -10.82
N LYS A 76 0.16 -5.30 -10.88
CA LYS A 76 1.21 -5.20 -9.86
C LYS A 76 0.98 -3.94 -9.02
N LEU A 77 1.16 -4.07 -7.71
CA LEU A 77 1.13 -2.92 -6.82
C LEU A 77 2.42 -2.10 -7.01
N VAL A 78 2.26 -0.83 -7.35
CA VAL A 78 3.33 0.16 -7.55
C VAL A 78 3.36 1.10 -6.36
N TYR A 79 4.57 1.35 -5.84
CA TYR A 79 4.79 2.04 -4.56
C TYR A 79 5.15 3.52 -4.73
N GLU A 80 5.92 3.85 -5.77
CA GLU A 80 6.28 5.21 -6.17
C GLU A 80 6.42 5.21 -7.69
N ASP A 81 5.81 6.19 -8.35
CA ASP A 81 5.95 6.38 -9.79
C ASP A 81 7.22 7.20 -10.05
N ASN A 82 8.34 6.51 -10.25
CA ASN A 82 9.61 7.16 -10.62
C ASN A 82 9.69 7.51 -12.12
N ASN A 83 8.63 7.25 -12.88
CA ASN A 83 8.52 7.68 -14.26
C ASN A 83 7.66 8.94 -14.30
N ASP A 84 8.21 10.04 -14.83
CA ASP A 84 7.48 11.28 -15.15
C ASP A 84 6.43 11.08 -16.28
N TYR A 85 5.95 9.85 -16.50
CA TYR A 85 4.98 9.53 -17.53
C TYR A 85 3.56 9.91 -17.06
N PRO A 86 2.88 10.89 -17.69
CA PRO A 86 1.60 11.41 -17.22
C PRO A 86 0.41 10.45 -17.34
N LEU A 87 0.63 9.24 -17.85
CA LEU A 87 -0.44 8.32 -18.25
C LEU A 87 -1.10 7.60 -17.06
N HIS A 88 -0.48 7.59 -15.87
CA HIS A 88 -1.01 6.86 -14.71
C HIS A 88 -1.69 7.74 -13.65
N HIS A 89 -2.09 8.97 -14.01
CA HIS A 89 -2.77 9.91 -13.11
C HIS A 89 -4.27 9.66 -12.95
N TRP A 90 -4.86 8.72 -13.69
CA TRP A 90 -6.30 8.42 -13.62
C TRP A 90 -6.53 6.96 -13.31
N CYS A 91 -7.63 6.67 -12.61
CA CYS A 91 -8.06 5.30 -12.37
C CYS A 91 -9.02 4.84 -13.48
N ASP A 92 -8.68 3.78 -14.19
CA ASP A 92 -9.48 3.26 -15.32
C ASP A 92 -10.85 2.66 -14.90
N ILE A 93 -11.04 2.37 -13.61
CA ILE A 93 -12.32 1.84 -13.10
C ILE A 93 -13.29 2.96 -12.72
N CYS A 94 -12.82 3.93 -11.96
CA CYS A 94 -13.70 4.96 -11.39
C CYS A 94 -13.58 6.32 -12.07
N GLU A 95 -12.70 6.44 -13.06
CA GLU A 95 -12.43 7.64 -13.85
C GLU A 95 -12.07 8.87 -13.01
N LYS A 96 -11.52 8.63 -11.80
CA LYS A 96 -11.08 9.69 -10.89
C LYS A 96 -9.57 9.78 -10.87
N GLU A 97 -9.09 10.99 -10.68
CA GLU A 97 -7.67 11.29 -10.54
C GLU A 97 -7.04 10.48 -9.40
N ARG A 98 -5.77 10.17 -9.60
CA ARG A 98 -4.89 9.46 -8.70
C ARG A 98 -3.70 10.37 -8.39
N ASP A 99 -3.36 10.45 -7.12
CA ASP A 99 -2.12 11.10 -6.69
C ASP A 99 -0.94 10.14 -6.97
N SER A 100 0.04 10.59 -7.77
CA SER A 100 1.22 9.80 -8.14
C SER A 100 2.08 9.42 -6.92
N LYS A 101 1.93 10.13 -5.80
CA LYS A 101 2.63 9.83 -4.54
C LYS A 101 2.08 8.61 -3.81
N PHE A 102 0.90 8.12 -4.18
CA PHE A 102 0.22 7.02 -3.49
C PHE A 102 0.22 5.76 -4.33
N TRP A 103 0.10 4.63 -3.64
CA TRP A 103 0.18 3.31 -4.25
C TRP A 103 -1.01 3.04 -5.16
N PHE A 104 -0.74 2.26 -6.20
CA PHE A 104 -1.72 1.92 -7.22
C PHE A 104 -1.42 0.59 -7.86
N TYR A 105 -2.41 0.02 -8.53
CA TYR A 105 -2.22 -1.18 -9.32
C TYR A 105 -2.00 -0.80 -10.77
N HIS A 106 -0.94 -1.34 -11.38
CA HIS A 106 -0.60 -1.14 -12.78
C HIS A 106 -0.48 -2.47 -13.51
N CYS A 107 -1.02 -2.54 -14.71
CA CYS A 107 -0.76 -3.62 -15.65
C CYS A 107 0.16 -3.11 -16.75
N GLU A 108 1.40 -3.60 -16.80
CA GLU A 108 2.38 -3.20 -17.81
C GLU A 108 1.98 -3.56 -19.24
N VAL A 109 1.16 -4.62 -19.41
CA VAL A 109 0.73 -5.09 -20.74
C VAL A 109 -0.46 -4.30 -21.27
N CYS A 110 -1.45 -4.01 -20.41
CA CYS A 110 -2.64 -3.25 -20.77
C CYS A 110 -2.45 -1.74 -20.64
N ASP A 111 -1.42 -1.33 -19.91
CA ASP A 111 -1.16 0.04 -19.46
C ASP A 111 -2.28 0.69 -18.63
N ASN A 112 -3.03 -0.15 -17.89
CA ASN A 112 -4.10 0.32 -17.01
C ASN A 112 -3.58 0.65 -15.61
N ALA A 113 -4.11 1.71 -15.00
CA ALA A 113 -3.84 2.15 -13.65
C ALA A 113 -5.14 2.18 -12.81
N MET A 114 -5.10 1.59 -11.61
CA MET A 114 -6.26 1.49 -10.73
C MET A 114 -5.94 1.91 -9.30
N HIS A 115 -6.89 2.57 -8.63
CA HIS A 115 -6.80 2.76 -7.18
C HIS A 115 -6.83 1.39 -6.48
N PRO A 116 -6.11 1.19 -5.36
CA PRO A 116 -6.16 -0.07 -4.61
C PRO A 116 -7.55 -0.44 -4.07
N LYS A 117 -8.45 0.54 -3.93
CA LYS A 117 -9.85 0.34 -3.50
C LYS A 117 -10.82 0.00 -4.64
N CYS A 118 -10.36 0.08 -5.88
CA CYS A 118 -11.17 -0.15 -7.08
C CYS A 118 -11.00 -1.57 -7.61
N ILE A 119 -9.94 -2.27 -7.17
CA ILE A 119 -9.76 -3.71 -7.32
C ILE A 119 -10.38 -4.42 -6.11
#